data_AF-A0A9D1BPL8-F1
#
_entry.id   AF-A0A9D1BPL8-F1
#
_cell.length_a   1.000
_cell.length_b   1.000
_cell.length_c   1.000
_cell.angle_alpha   90.00
_cell.angle_beta   90.00
_cell.angle_gamma   90.00
#
_symmetry.space_group_name_H-M   'P 1'
#
loop_
_entity.id
_entity.type
_entity.pdbx_description
1 polymer ?
#
loop_
_entity_poly.entity_id
_entity_poly.type
_entity_poly.pdbx_seq_one_letter_code
_entity_poly.pdbx_strand_id
1 'polypeptide(L)'
;MVLSLLYYSYSAIEGWLGQIFGLHNNIWDMLGLPPQPTSPHLTTLLAGMAAMTFTLISLAWAYAALWKILDGGTELDFRQMATLLRRLAHGLIGFWLGYNLVIGPVIMLVIRDIAPPAEIDPEWDLLDIHIVFLILAIALLAISHTQERAWKAEEETRYFL
;
A
#
# COMPACT_ATOMS: atom_id res chain seq x y z
N MET A 1 7.53 -11.71 -1.51
CA MET A 1 6.44 -11.13 -2.33
C MET A 1 5.13 -11.88 -2.09
N VAL A 2 5.05 -13.19 -2.34
CA VAL A 2 3.81 -13.96 -2.07
C VAL A 2 3.46 -14.00 -0.58
N LEU A 3 4.44 -14.28 0.30
CA LEU A 3 4.20 -14.33 1.75
C LEU A 3 3.68 -13.01 2.33
N SER A 4 4.25 -11.87 1.92
CA SER A 4 3.79 -10.56 2.38
C SER A 4 2.39 -10.23 1.87
N LEU A 5 2.09 -10.53 0.60
CA LEU A 5 0.76 -10.32 0.04
C LEU A 5 -0.29 -11.20 0.76
N LEU A 6 0.04 -12.46 1.03
CA LEU A 6 -0.82 -13.36 1.79
C LEU A 6 -1.05 -12.87 3.22
N TYR A 7 0.01 -12.42 3.90
CA TYR A 7 -0.08 -11.85 5.25
C TYR A 7 -1.05 -10.65 5.29
N TYR A 8 -0.84 -9.64 4.42
CA TYR A 8 -1.73 -8.48 4.39
C TYR A 8 -3.16 -8.83 3.95
N SER A 9 -3.33 -9.79 3.04
CA SER A 9 -4.66 -10.26 2.63
C SER A 9 -5.39 -10.96 3.77
N TYR A 10 -4.68 -11.78 4.54
CA TYR A 10 -5.23 -12.45 5.71
C TYR A 10 -5.67 -11.43 6.77
N SER A 11 -4.81 -10.48 7.11
CA SER A 11 -5.16 -9.40 8.06
C SER A 11 -6.35 -8.56 7.57
N ALA A 12 -6.46 -8.30 6.26
CA ALA A 12 -7.59 -7.60 5.68
C ALA A 12 -8.91 -8.38 5.86
N ILE A 13 -8.86 -9.68 5.60
CA ILE A 13 -10.02 -10.56 5.71
C ILE A 13 -10.45 -10.67 7.17
N GLU A 14 -9.54 -10.95 8.10
CA GLU A 14 -9.89 -11.09 9.52
C GLU A 14 -10.38 -9.78 10.14
N GLY A 15 -9.71 -8.67 9.83
CA GLY A 15 -10.02 -7.37 10.43
C GLY A 15 -11.30 -6.73 9.90
N TRP A 16 -11.56 -6.83 8.59
CA TRP A 16 -12.67 -6.11 7.94
C TRP A 16 -13.83 -7.01 7.54
N LEU A 17 -13.55 -8.08 6.78
CA LEU A 17 -14.59 -9.02 6.33
C LEU A 17 -15.12 -9.85 7.51
N GLY A 18 -14.24 -10.29 8.41
CA GLY A 18 -14.60 -11.07 9.59
C GLY A 18 -15.64 -10.37 10.46
N GLN A 19 -15.54 -9.04 10.60
CA GLN A 19 -16.51 -8.21 11.34
C GLN A 19 -17.92 -8.31 10.75
N ILE A 20 -18.04 -8.33 9.43
CA ILE A 20 -19.33 -8.43 8.72
C ILE A 20 -19.96 -9.82 8.94
N PHE A 21 -19.13 -10.87 9.09
CA PHE A 21 -19.57 -12.25 9.30
C PHE A 21 -19.69 -12.66 10.77
N GLY A 22 -19.55 -11.71 11.71
CA GLY A 22 -19.83 -11.95 13.12
C GLY A 22 -18.61 -12.10 14.03
N LEU A 23 -17.39 -11.86 13.54
CA LEU A 23 -16.16 -11.84 14.34
C LEU A 23 -15.95 -10.47 14.98
N HIS A 24 -16.92 -10.00 15.76
CA HIS A 24 -17.07 -8.63 16.25
C HIS A 24 -15.85 -8.10 17.03
N ASN A 25 -15.07 -8.99 17.66
CA ASN A 25 -13.92 -8.59 18.50
C ASN A 25 -12.58 -8.49 17.77
N ASN A 26 -12.45 -9.05 16.58
CA ASN A 26 -11.14 -9.11 15.91
C ASN A 26 -10.54 -7.73 15.64
N ILE A 27 -11.36 -6.74 15.25
CA ILE A 27 -10.86 -5.39 14.95
C ILE A 27 -10.42 -4.67 16.23
N TRP A 28 -11.07 -4.96 17.37
CA TRP A 28 -10.69 -4.41 18.67
C TRP A 28 -9.37 -4.99 19.13
N ASP A 29 -9.21 -6.32 19.01
CA ASP A 29 -7.96 -7.00 19.33
C ASP A 29 -6.79 -6.51 18.45
N MET A 30 -7.03 -6.32 17.13
CA MET A 30 -6.03 -5.77 16.21
C MET A 30 -5.59 -4.35 16.57
N LEU A 31 -6.49 -3.56 17.15
CA LEU A 31 -6.22 -2.20 17.62
C LEU A 31 -5.67 -2.16 19.06
N GLY A 32 -5.54 -3.32 19.73
CA GLY A 32 -5.14 -3.40 21.13
C GLY A 32 -6.18 -2.83 22.10
N LEU A 33 -7.44 -2.76 21.68
CA LEU A 33 -8.55 -2.18 22.43
C LEU A 33 -9.32 -3.26 23.21
N PRO A 34 -9.90 -2.92 24.37
CA PRO A 34 -10.75 -3.87 25.08
C PRO A 34 -11.96 -4.27 24.23
N PRO A 35 -12.46 -5.52 24.37
CA PRO A 35 -13.63 -5.98 23.63
C PRO A 35 -14.83 -5.04 23.81
N GLN A 36 -15.49 -4.69 22.70
CA GLN A 36 -16.67 -3.84 22.70
C GLN A 36 -17.95 -4.67 22.50
N PRO A 37 -19.10 -4.23 23.04
CA PRO A 37 -20.37 -4.95 22.89
C PRO A 37 -20.94 -4.87 21.47
N THR A 38 -20.46 -3.95 20.65
CA THR A 38 -20.97 -3.69 19.30
C THR A 38 -19.81 -3.54 18.32
N SER A 39 -20.00 -4.02 17.09
CA SER A 39 -19.06 -3.74 15.99
C SER A 39 -19.13 -2.27 15.54
N PRO A 40 -18.08 -1.77 14.87
CA PRO A 40 -18.11 -0.48 14.21
C PRO A 40 -19.27 -0.38 13.20
N HIS A 41 -19.71 0.83 12.90
CA HIS A 41 -20.72 1.07 11.89
C HIS A 41 -20.37 0.43 10.54
N LEU A 42 -21.38 -0.13 9.85
CA LEU A 42 -21.18 -0.80 8.55
C LEU A 42 -20.47 0.11 7.53
N THR A 43 -20.77 1.40 7.52
CA THR A 43 -20.10 2.38 6.65
C THR A 43 -18.61 2.49 6.93
N THR A 44 -18.20 2.44 8.20
CA THR A 44 -16.79 2.40 8.60
C THR A 44 -16.12 1.10 8.15
N LEU A 45 -16.79 -0.04 8.32
CA LEU A 45 -16.26 -1.33 7.85
C LEU A 45 -16.10 -1.35 6.32
N LEU A 46 -17.06 -0.81 5.57
CA LEU A 46 -16.97 -0.68 4.12
C LEU A 46 -15.83 0.27 3.69
N ALA A 47 -15.64 1.38 4.41
CA ALA A 47 -14.54 2.31 4.14
C ALA A 47 -13.17 1.64 4.38
N GLY A 48 -13.02 0.91 5.48
CA GLY A 48 -11.80 0.16 5.77
C GLY A 48 -11.54 -0.96 4.77
N MET A 49 -12.58 -1.70 4.37
CA MET A 49 -12.47 -2.73 3.33
C MET A 49 -12.05 -2.13 1.97
N ALA A 50 -12.63 -0.98 1.59
CA ALA A 50 -12.26 -0.28 0.36
C ALA A 50 -10.82 0.23 0.39
N ALA A 51 -10.41 0.87 1.49
CA ALA A 51 -9.05 1.36 1.69
C ALA A 51 -8.04 0.20 1.67
N MET A 52 -8.32 -0.90 2.37
CA MET A 52 -7.45 -2.07 2.40
C MET A 52 -7.36 -2.78 1.05
N THR A 53 -8.47 -2.89 0.32
CA THR A 53 -8.47 -3.44 -1.05
C THR A 53 -7.62 -2.59 -1.98
N PHE A 54 -7.73 -1.26 -1.90
CA PHE A 54 -6.88 -0.35 -2.65
C PHE A 54 -5.39 -0.52 -2.30
N THR A 55 -5.06 -0.64 -1.01
CA THR A 55 -3.69 -0.91 -0.52
C THR A 55 -3.13 -2.20 -1.12
N LEU A 56 -3.91 -3.29 -1.07
CA LEU A 56 -3.53 -4.61 -1.58
C LEU A 56 -3.35 -4.61 -3.10
N ILE A 57 -4.25 -3.98 -3.86
CA ILE A 57 -4.13 -3.86 -5.32
C ILE A 57 -2.87 -3.06 -5.68
N SER A 58 -2.59 -1.97 -4.96
CA SER A 58 -1.40 -1.16 -5.18
C SER A 58 -0.12 -1.96 -4.91
N LEU A 59 -0.09 -2.74 -3.83
CA LEU A 59 1.03 -3.63 -3.51
C LEU A 59 1.20 -4.75 -4.55
N ALA A 60 0.11 -5.38 -4.97
CA ALA A 60 0.12 -6.40 -6.01
C ALA A 60 0.66 -5.84 -7.33
N TRP A 61 0.28 -4.61 -7.68
CA TRP A 61 0.76 -3.93 -8.88
C TRP A 61 2.26 -3.61 -8.80
N ALA A 62 2.73 -3.11 -7.66
CA ALA A 62 4.16 -2.93 -7.39
C ALA A 62 4.92 -4.26 -7.56
N TYR A 63 4.42 -5.33 -6.96
CA TYR A 63 5.03 -6.65 -7.06
C TYR A 63 5.04 -7.21 -8.48
N ALA A 64 3.97 -7.02 -9.25
CA ALA A 64 3.94 -7.43 -10.65
C ALA A 64 4.99 -6.70 -11.49
N ALA A 65 5.24 -5.41 -11.22
CA ALA A 65 6.29 -4.65 -11.90
C ALA A 65 7.70 -5.14 -11.50
N LEU A 66 7.94 -5.34 -10.20
CA LEU A 66 9.22 -5.85 -9.70
C LEU A 66 9.52 -7.25 -10.25
N TRP A 67 8.54 -8.14 -10.28
CA TRP A 67 8.70 -9.47 -10.87
C TRP A 67 9.19 -9.39 -12.31
N LYS A 68 8.57 -8.53 -13.14
CA LYS A 68 8.99 -8.35 -14.54
C LYS A 68 10.40 -7.78 -14.69
N ILE A 69 10.83 -6.91 -13.77
CA ILE A 69 12.21 -6.40 -13.74
C ILE A 69 13.19 -7.53 -13.45
N LEU A 70 12.88 -8.39 -12.48
CA LEU A 70 13.74 -9.50 -12.08
C LEU A 70 13.78 -10.61 -13.14
N ASP A 71 12.63 -10.91 -13.76
CA ASP A 71 12.49 -11.95 -14.79
C ASP A 71 13.11 -11.54 -16.12
N GLY A 72 12.96 -10.27 -16.52
CA GLY A 72 13.53 -9.75 -17.76
C GLY A 72 15.06 -9.57 -17.76
N GLY A 73 15.69 -9.53 -16.58
CA GLY A 73 17.15 -9.51 -16.43
C GLY A 73 17.86 -8.46 -17.29
N THR A 74 18.91 -8.88 -18.00
CA THR A 74 19.72 -8.02 -18.88
C THR A 74 19.10 -7.76 -20.25
N GLU A 75 17.98 -8.40 -20.58
CA GLU A 75 17.32 -8.27 -21.88
C GLU A 75 16.37 -7.06 -21.94
N LEU A 76 16.10 -6.43 -20.79
CA LEU A 76 15.25 -5.24 -20.71
C LEU A 76 15.96 -4.02 -21.31
N ASP A 77 15.38 -3.46 -22.36
CA ASP A 77 15.80 -2.16 -22.86
C ASP A 77 15.53 -1.03 -21.82
N PHE A 78 16.21 0.11 -22.00
CA PHE A 78 16.09 1.25 -21.09
C PHE A 78 14.65 1.79 -20.98
N ARG A 79 13.86 1.71 -22.05
CA ARG A 79 12.49 2.21 -22.10
C ARG A 79 11.54 1.32 -21.30
N GLN A 80 11.67 0.01 -21.43
CA GLN A 80 10.93 -1.00 -20.69
C GLN A 80 11.27 -0.92 -19.21
N MET A 81 12.58 -0.82 -18.89
CA MET A 81 13.04 -0.62 -17.52
C MET A 81 12.43 0.66 -16.91
N ALA A 82 12.48 1.80 -17.61
CA ALA A 82 11.86 3.04 -17.17
C ALA A 82 10.35 2.87 -16.89
N THR A 83 9.64 2.19 -17.78
CA THR A 83 8.19 1.95 -17.64
C THR A 83 7.87 1.07 -16.43
N LEU A 84 8.63 0.00 -16.21
CA LEU A 84 8.46 -0.90 -15.08
C LEU A 84 8.81 -0.22 -13.76
N LEU A 85 9.90 0.54 -13.70
CA LEU A 85 10.28 1.34 -12.52
C LEU A 85 9.19 2.37 -12.17
N ARG A 86 8.61 3.03 -13.19
CA ARG A 86 7.50 3.96 -12.99
C ARG A 86 6.27 3.24 -12.43
N ARG A 87 5.90 2.08 -12.97
CA ARG A 87 4.79 1.26 -12.45
C ARG A 87 5.02 0.81 -11.01
N LEU A 88 6.24 0.32 -10.71
CA LEU A 88 6.65 -0.07 -9.37
C LEU A 88 6.48 1.11 -8.39
N ALA A 89 6.98 2.29 -8.76
CA ALA A 89 6.87 3.48 -7.92
C ALA A 89 5.41 3.89 -7.65
N HIS A 90 4.54 3.91 -8.67
CA HIS A 90 3.13 4.24 -8.47
C HIS A 90 2.43 3.23 -7.56
N GLY A 91 2.75 1.94 -7.68
CA GLY A 91 2.22 0.91 -6.77
C GLY A 91 2.68 1.12 -5.32
N LEU A 92 3.93 1.52 -5.10
CA LEU A 92 4.45 1.85 -3.76
C LEU A 92 3.82 3.12 -3.17
N ILE A 93 3.61 4.17 -3.99
CA ILE A 93 2.87 5.38 -3.57
C ILE A 93 1.44 5.03 -3.20
N GLY A 94 0.76 4.25 -4.03
CA GLY A 94 -0.61 3.78 -3.76
C GLY A 94 -0.69 2.96 -2.48
N PHE A 95 0.28 2.08 -2.24
CA PHE A 95 0.37 1.31 -0.99
C PHE A 95 0.55 2.23 0.22
N TRP A 96 1.50 3.18 0.17
CA TRP A 96 1.72 4.14 1.26
C TRP A 96 0.46 4.98 1.55
N LEU A 97 -0.20 5.49 0.52
CA LEU A 97 -1.45 6.25 0.67
C LEU A 97 -2.56 5.39 1.28
N GLY A 98 -2.77 4.19 0.75
CA GLY A 98 -3.79 3.28 1.23
C GLY A 98 -3.57 2.85 2.68
N TYR A 99 -2.33 2.55 3.05
CA TYR A 99 -1.95 2.24 4.43
C TYR A 99 -2.26 3.42 5.37
N ASN A 100 -1.88 4.64 4.98
CA ASN A 100 -2.16 5.85 5.77
C ASN A 100 -3.66 6.14 5.92
N LEU A 101 -4.46 5.86 4.88
CA LEU A 101 -5.92 5.96 4.96
C LEU A 101 -6.51 4.97 5.98
N VAL A 102 -5.99 3.74 6.01
CA VAL A 102 -6.42 2.71 6.95
C VAL A 102 -6.05 3.13 8.38
N ILE A 103 -4.79 3.42 8.66
CA ILE A 103 -4.33 3.67 10.03
C ILE A 103 -4.79 5.01 10.62
N GLY A 104 -5.07 6.00 9.78
CA GLY A 104 -5.51 7.32 10.24
C GLY A 104 -7.03 7.45 10.17
N PRO A 105 -7.57 8.01 9.06
CA PRO A 105 -9.00 8.32 8.95
C PRO A 105 -9.94 7.15 9.24
N VAL A 106 -9.63 5.94 8.77
CA VAL A 106 -10.50 4.78 8.97
C VAL A 106 -10.49 4.33 10.43
N ILE A 107 -9.32 4.22 11.09
CA ILE A 107 -9.27 3.90 12.52
C ILE A 107 -9.98 4.98 13.34
N MET A 108 -9.82 6.26 13.02
CA MET A 108 -10.56 7.35 13.68
C MET A 108 -12.07 7.16 13.58
N LEU A 109 -12.58 6.69 12.43
CA LEU A 109 -14.00 6.35 12.26
C LEU A 109 -14.41 5.10 13.06
N VAL A 110 -13.51 4.16 13.29
CA VAL A 110 -13.76 2.94 14.07
C VAL A 110 -13.94 3.28 15.55
N ILE A 111 -13.08 4.15 16.09
CA ILE A 111 -13.07 4.48 17.52
C ILE A 111 -13.98 5.65 17.91
N ARG A 112 -14.56 6.37 16.93
CA ARG A 112 -15.37 7.57 17.13
C ARG A 112 -16.48 7.42 18.17
N ASP A 113 -17.13 6.26 18.18
CA ASP A 113 -18.33 6.01 19.00
C ASP A 113 -18.00 5.25 20.30
N ILE A 114 -16.72 5.01 20.58
CA ILE A 114 -16.26 4.40 21.83
C ILE A 114 -16.08 5.52 22.85
N ALA A 115 -16.66 5.35 24.05
CA ALA A 115 -16.38 6.24 25.16
C ALA A 115 -14.86 6.18 25.44
N PRO A 116 -14.13 7.30 25.33
CA PRO A 116 -12.68 7.26 25.34
C PRO A 116 -12.20 6.74 26.70
N PRO A 117 -11.41 5.65 26.78
CA PRO A 117 -10.42 5.62 27.82
C PRO A 117 -9.49 6.81 27.56
N ALA A 118 -9.13 7.54 28.61
CA ALA A 118 -8.38 8.80 28.55
C ALA A 118 -6.97 8.72 27.92
N GLU A 119 -6.63 7.61 27.26
CA GLU A 119 -5.28 7.22 26.83
C GLU A 119 -5.22 6.73 25.36
N ILE A 120 -6.32 6.62 24.62
CA ILE A 120 -6.25 6.29 23.18
C ILE A 120 -6.02 7.59 22.40
N ASP A 121 -4.76 7.99 22.25
CA ASP A 121 -4.37 8.89 21.19
C ASP A 121 -3.96 8.01 19.99
N PRO A 122 -4.79 7.88 18.93
CA PRO A 122 -4.35 7.17 17.73
C PRO A 122 -3.17 7.94 17.14
N GLU A 123 -1.96 7.47 17.44
CA GLU A 123 -0.70 8.05 16.97
C GLU A 123 -0.61 7.90 15.44
N TRP A 124 -1.27 8.82 14.74
CA TRP A 124 -1.26 8.89 13.29
C TRP A 124 -0.03 9.65 12.83
N ASP A 125 1.09 8.94 12.74
CA ASP A 125 2.33 9.48 12.18
C ASP A 125 2.46 9.12 10.70
N LEU A 126 2.28 10.11 9.82
CA LEU A 126 2.49 9.99 8.37
C LEU A 126 3.95 9.63 8.01
N LEU A 127 4.88 9.90 8.92
CA LEU A 127 6.32 9.72 8.75
C LEU A 127 6.86 8.48 9.48
N ASP A 128 5.99 7.63 10.01
CA ASP A 128 6.36 6.31 10.54
C ASP A 128 7.10 5.46 9.48
N ILE A 129 7.66 4.31 9.87
CA ILE A 129 8.51 3.42 9.06
C ILE A 129 8.01 3.18 7.63
N HIS A 130 6.70 3.23 7.42
CA HIS A 130 6.04 3.09 6.12
C HIS A 130 6.39 4.22 5.12
N ILE A 131 6.90 5.37 5.57
CA ILE A 131 7.44 6.44 4.72
C ILE A 131 8.56 5.95 3.80
N VAL A 132 9.26 4.87 4.17
CA VAL A 132 10.30 4.25 3.35
C VAL A 132 9.78 3.88 1.96
N PHE A 133 8.51 3.46 1.84
CA PHE A 133 7.89 3.13 0.57
C PHE A 133 7.71 4.35 -0.32
N LEU A 134 7.35 5.51 0.26
CA LEU A 134 7.23 6.77 -0.46
C LEU A 134 8.61 7.27 -0.93
N ILE A 135 9.61 7.25 -0.05
CA ILE A 135 10.99 7.65 -0.37
C ILE A 135 11.53 6.77 -1.51
N LEU A 136 11.36 5.45 -1.40
CA LEU A 136 11.78 4.50 -2.43
C LEU A 136 11.05 4.76 -3.75
N ALA A 137 9.74 5.03 -3.71
CA ALA A 137 8.98 5.34 -4.91
C ALA A 137 9.49 6.60 -5.62
N ILE A 138 9.79 7.67 -4.87
CA ILE A 138 10.35 8.91 -5.42
C ILE A 138 11.71 8.63 -6.07
N ALA A 139 12.58 7.87 -5.40
CA ALA A 139 13.86 7.46 -5.96
C ALA A 139 13.70 6.66 -7.25
N LEU A 140 12.77 5.69 -7.28
CA LEU A 140 12.47 4.89 -8.47
C LEU A 140 11.91 5.74 -9.62
N LEU A 141 11.09 6.75 -9.34
CA LEU A 141 10.63 7.71 -10.35
C LEU A 141 11.80 8.51 -10.93
N ALA A 142 12.71 8.99 -10.09
CA ALA A 142 13.91 9.69 -10.54
C ALA A 142 14.76 8.81 -11.46
N ILE A 143 15.00 7.55 -11.06
CA ILE A 143 15.73 6.56 -11.89
C ILE A 143 14.95 6.27 -13.18
N SER A 144 13.62 6.16 -13.14
CA SER A 144 12.83 5.95 -14.36
C SER A 144 13.03 7.07 -15.38
N HIS A 145 13.16 8.31 -14.92
CA HIS A 145 13.42 9.46 -15.79
C HIS A 145 14.85 9.46 -16.35
N THR A 146 15.85 9.02 -15.58
CA THR A 146 17.22 8.91 -16.11
C THR A 146 17.31 7.82 -17.18
N GLN A 147 16.65 6.68 -16.99
CA GLN A 147 16.58 5.60 -17.97
C GLN A 147 15.86 6.04 -19.26
N GLU A 148 14.76 6.80 -19.15
CA GLU A 148 14.07 7.35 -20.32
C GLU A 148 14.97 8.31 -21.11
N ARG A 149 15.79 9.11 -20.43
CA ARG A 149 16.77 9.99 -21.09
C ARG A 149 17.90 9.20 -21.77
N ALA A 150 18.41 8.17 -21.11
CA ALA A 150 19.42 7.28 -21.67
C ALA A 150 18.93 6.61 -22.96
N TRP A 151 17.68 6.12 -22.95
CA TRP A 151 17.04 5.58 -24.14
C TRP A 151 16.97 6.58 -25.30
N LYS A 152 16.56 7.83 -25.04
CA LYS A 152 16.50 8.88 -26.07
C LYS A 152 17.88 9.17 -26.68
N ALA A 153 18.93 9.22 -25.85
CA ALA A 153 20.29 9.43 -26.32
C ALA A 153 20.81 8.26 -27.17
N GLU A 154 20.48 7.02 -26.80
CA GLU A 154 20.80 5.82 -27.60
C GLU A 154 20.07 5.84 -28.94
N GLU A 155 18.79 6.19 -28.94
CA GLU A 155 17.95 6.30 -30.13
C GLU A 155 18.50 7.37 -31.09
N GLU A 156 18.85 8.56 -30.59
CA GLU A 156 19.47 9.62 -31.39
C GLU A 156 20.77 9.14 -32.06
N THR A 157 21.64 8.45 -31.31
CA THR A 157 22.94 7.97 -31.83
C THR A 157 22.76 6.96 -32.97
N ARG A 158 21.70 6.15 -32.96
CA ARG A 158 21.41 5.20 -34.05
C ARG A 158 20.97 5.86 -35.36
N TYR A 159 20.46 7.08 -35.34
CA TYR A 159 20.06 7.80 -36.56
C TYR A 159 21.20 8.56 -37.24
N PHE A 160 22.33 8.76 -36.54
CA PHE A 160 23.50 9.47 -37.08
C PHE A 160 24.61 8.55 -37.63
N LEU A 161 24.54 7.24 -37.37
CA LEU A 161 25.45 6.20 -37.89
C LEU A 161 24.81 5.47 -39.08
#